data_AF-A0A538IG96-F1
#
_entry.id   AF-A0A538IG96-F1
#
_cell.length_a   1.000
_cell.length_b   1.000
_cell.length_c   1.000
_cell.angle_alpha   90.00
_cell.angle_beta   90.00
_cell.angle_gamma   90.00
#
_symmetry.space_group_name_H-M   'P 1'
#
loop_
_entity.id
_entity.type
_entity.pdbx_description
1 polymer ?
#
loop_
_entity_poly.entity_id
_entity_poly.type
_entity_poly.pdbx_seq_one_letter_code
_entity_poly.pdbx_strand_id
1 'polypeptide(L)'
;MVVVSPARDRPLEEHLRLGEAIAALPGRVALVASADHGHAHDPDGPYGFDPAAATYDARLQEILGSGRLDFLPLARLVEPAKADSLWQLLVLQGAVGESARADVLAYAAPTYYGMLVAEVEAQTAA
;
A
#
# COMPACT_ATOMS: atom_id res chain seq x y z
N MET A 1 20.08 1.91 -7.63
CA MET A 1 18.75 1.29 -7.52
C MET A 1 18.91 0.00 -6.75
N VAL A 2 18.09 -0.22 -5.72
CA VAL A 2 18.04 -1.46 -4.93
C VAL A 2 16.63 -2.01 -5.09
N VAL A 3 16.51 -3.31 -5.30
CA VAL A 3 15.21 -4.01 -5.40
C VAL A 3 15.01 -4.81 -4.11
N VAL A 4 13.85 -4.64 -3.49
CA VAL A 4 13.45 -5.34 -2.28
C VAL A 4 12.10 -6.01 -2.55
N SER A 5 11.98 -7.29 -2.21
CA SER A 5 10.72 -8.03 -2.35
C SER A 5 10.15 -8.29 -0.95
N PRO A 6 8.92 -7.83 -0.64
CA PRO A 6 8.26 -8.15 0.63
C PRO A 6 7.98 -9.66 0.75
N ALA A 7 7.94 -10.16 1.99
CA ALA A 7 7.80 -11.58 2.28
C ALA A 7 6.46 -11.86 2.95
N ARG A 8 5.50 -12.42 2.19
CA ARG A 8 4.11 -12.59 2.63
C ARG A 8 3.93 -13.55 3.80
N ASP A 9 4.91 -14.43 4.01
CA ASP A 9 4.99 -15.41 5.08
C ASP A 9 5.59 -14.87 6.38
N ARG A 10 6.01 -13.60 6.40
CA ARG A 10 6.54 -12.91 7.58
C ARG A 10 5.46 -12.09 8.30
N PRO A 11 5.60 -11.86 9.62
CA PRO A 11 4.73 -10.95 10.36
C PRO A 11 4.65 -9.55 9.72
N LEU A 12 3.47 -8.92 9.78
CA LEU A 12 3.23 -7.61 9.19
C LEU A 12 4.13 -6.53 9.81
N GLU A 13 4.41 -6.64 11.10
CA GLU A 13 5.26 -5.72 11.85
C GLU A 13 6.70 -5.71 11.34
N GLU A 14 7.18 -6.80 10.73
CA GLU A 14 8.52 -6.84 10.14
C GLU A 14 8.62 -5.98 8.89
N HIS A 15 7.51 -5.76 8.17
CA HIS A 15 7.45 -4.88 7.02
C HIS A 15 7.53 -3.40 7.45
N LEU A 16 6.84 -3.04 8.54
CA LEU A 16 6.99 -1.72 9.18
C LEU A 16 8.45 -1.48 9.59
N ARG A 17 9.07 -2.44 10.30
CA ARG A 17 10.49 -2.34 10.72
C ARG A 17 11.46 -2.24 9.55
N LEU A 18 11.18 -2.92 8.44
CA LEU A 18 11.96 -2.77 7.22
C LEU A 18 11.88 -1.34 6.67
N GLY A 19 10.68 -0.74 6.67
CA GLY A 19 10.50 0.68 6.35
C GLY A 19 11.32 1.60 7.24
N GLU A 20 11.23 1.42 8.55
CA GLU A 20 11.99 2.19 9.55
C GLU A 20 13.51 2.09 9.30
N ALA A 21 14.00 0.88 8.98
CA ALA A 21 15.40 0.65 8.66
C ALA A 21 15.82 1.34 7.35
N ILE A 22 14.95 1.40 6.34
CA ILE A 22 15.19 2.14 5.09
C ILE A 22 15.29 3.64 5.37
N ALA A 23 14.42 4.20 6.22
CA ALA A 23 14.44 5.62 6.59
C ALA A 23 15.71 6.01 7.37
N ALA A 24 16.30 5.08 8.11
CA ALA A 24 17.55 5.29 8.84
C ALA A 24 18.81 5.26 7.95
N LEU A 25 18.69 4.91 6.67
CA LEU A 25 19.83 4.91 5.75
C LEU A 25 20.36 6.33 5.52
N PRO A 26 21.68 6.53 5.46
CA PRO A 26 22.25 7.84 5.21
C PRO A 26 21.97 8.32 3.77
N GLY A 27 21.73 9.61 3.61
CA GLY A 27 21.55 10.26 2.31
C GLY A 27 20.08 10.51 1.95
N ARG A 28 19.84 10.83 0.67
CA ARG A 28 18.49 11.06 0.15
C ARG A 28 18.00 9.79 -0.55
N VAL A 29 16.94 9.19 -0.01
CA VAL A 29 16.34 7.97 -0.54
C VAL A 29 14.93 8.30 -1.04
N ALA A 30 14.60 7.82 -2.25
CA ALA A 30 13.24 7.75 -2.73
C ALA A 30 12.78 6.29 -2.66
N LEU A 31 11.62 6.04 -2.07
CA LEU A 31 11.02 4.71 -1.96
C LEU A 31 9.85 4.60 -2.95
N VAL A 32 9.82 3.50 -3.70
CA VAL A 32 8.71 3.19 -4.61
C VAL A 32 8.06 1.89 -4.14
N ALA A 33 6.84 2.00 -3.62
CA ALA A 33 6.00 0.86 -3.27
C ALA A 33 5.18 0.44 -4.50
N SER A 34 5.80 -0.36 -5.39
CA SER A 34 5.14 -0.89 -6.58
C SER A 34 4.06 -1.90 -6.19
N ALA A 35 2.81 -1.66 -6.56
CA ALA A 35 1.70 -2.53 -6.19
C ALA A 35 0.47 -2.34 -7.08
N ASP A 36 -0.32 -3.40 -7.20
CA ASP A 36 -1.72 -3.36 -7.62
C ASP A 36 -2.62 -3.71 -6.41
N HIS A 37 -3.89 -3.32 -6.45
CA HIS A 37 -4.79 -3.39 -5.27
C HIS A 37 -5.74 -4.57 -5.34
N GLY A 38 -7.04 -4.39 -5.11
CA GLY A 38 -8.00 -5.49 -5.29
C GLY A 38 -7.91 -6.07 -6.70
N HIS A 39 -7.99 -7.40 -6.84
CA HIS A 39 -7.92 -8.12 -8.11
C HIS A 39 -9.23 -8.87 -8.46
N ALA A 40 -10.29 -8.65 -7.69
CA ALA A 40 -11.58 -9.32 -7.88
C ALA A 40 -12.70 -8.34 -8.32
N HIS A 41 -12.39 -7.43 -9.25
CA HIS A 41 -13.34 -6.42 -9.75
C HIS A 41 -14.24 -6.90 -10.89
N ASP A 42 -13.94 -8.04 -11.51
CA ASP A 42 -14.59 -8.51 -12.74
C ASP A 42 -15.01 -9.99 -12.60
N PRO A 43 -16.31 -10.33 -12.77
CA PRO A 43 -16.75 -11.72 -12.72
C PRO A 43 -16.12 -12.62 -13.79
N ASP A 44 -15.70 -12.05 -14.93
CA ASP A 44 -15.00 -12.76 -16.01
C ASP A 44 -13.47 -12.73 -15.81
N GLY A 45 -12.99 -12.07 -14.75
CA GLY A 45 -11.58 -11.98 -14.39
C GLY A 45 -11.01 -13.29 -13.81
N PRO A 46 -9.67 -13.41 -13.71
CA PRO A 46 -8.99 -14.63 -13.28
C PRO A 46 -9.30 -15.05 -11.84
N TYR A 47 -9.84 -14.13 -11.04
CA TYR A 47 -10.20 -14.36 -9.64
C TYR A 47 -11.71 -14.27 -9.37
N GLY A 48 -12.53 -14.08 -10.42
CA GLY A 48 -13.95 -13.78 -10.30
C GLY A 48 -14.22 -12.42 -9.63
N PHE A 49 -15.46 -12.24 -9.20
CA PHE A 49 -15.92 -11.00 -8.55
C PHE A 49 -16.06 -11.19 -7.04
N ASP A 50 -15.46 -10.28 -6.27
CA ASP A 50 -15.69 -10.14 -4.83
C ASP A 50 -15.78 -8.64 -4.46
N PRO A 51 -16.88 -8.18 -3.81
CA PRO A 51 -17.02 -6.78 -3.40
C PRO A 51 -15.94 -6.31 -2.42
N ALA A 52 -15.19 -7.21 -1.79
CA ALA A 52 -14.04 -6.87 -0.98
C ALA A 52 -12.93 -6.18 -1.78
N ALA A 53 -12.80 -6.43 -3.09
CA ALA A 53 -11.82 -5.75 -3.94
C ALA A 53 -12.10 -4.24 -4.00
N ALA A 54 -13.33 -3.86 -4.35
CA ALA A 54 -13.77 -2.46 -4.32
C ALA A 54 -13.69 -1.84 -2.91
N THR A 55 -13.95 -2.65 -1.88
CA THR A 55 -13.84 -2.19 -0.48
C THR A 55 -12.38 -1.94 -0.09
N TYR A 56 -11.44 -2.79 -0.49
CA TYR A 56 -10.01 -2.63 -0.24
C TYR A 56 -9.51 -1.32 -0.87
N ASP A 57 -9.84 -1.09 -2.14
CA ASP A 57 -9.40 0.08 -2.90
C ASP A 57 -9.96 1.39 -2.35
N ALA A 58 -11.25 1.38 -1.95
CA ALA A 58 -11.86 2.53 -1.31
C ALA A 58 -11.21 2.84 0.04
N ARG A 59 -10.95 1.80 0.87
CA ARG A 59 -10.28 1.97 2.16
C ARG A 59 -8.85 2.48 2.01
N LEU A 60 -8.12 2.02 1.00
CA LEU A 60 -6.79 2.54 0.70
C LEU A 60 -6.85 4.04 0.38
N GLN A 61 -7.76 4.46 -0.49
CA GLN A 61 -7.95 5.89 -0.81
C GLN A 61 -8.37 6.71 0.42
N GLU A 62 -9.25 6.18 1.28
CA GLU A 62 -9.61 6.80 2.56
C GLU A 62 -8.38 7.01 3.45
N ILE A 63 -7.54 6.00 3.61
CA ILE A 63 -6.32 6.07 4.44
C ILE A 63 -5.38 7.14 3.90
N LEU A 64 -5.11 7.13 2.59
CA LEU A 64 -4.25 8.11 1.93
C LEU A 64 -4.78 9.55 2.08
N GLY A 65 -6.11 9.73 2.07
CA GLY A 65 -6.75 11.04 2.26
C GLY A 65 -6.99 11.46 3.72
N SER A 66 -6.74 10.59 4.71
CA SER A 66 -7.14 10.82 6.11
C SER A 66 -6.18 11.68 6.93
N GLY A 67 -4.95 11.91 6.42
CA GLY A 67 -3.86 12.52 7.19
C GLY A 67 -3.23 11.59 8.23
N ARG A 68 -3.62 10.29 8.24
CA ARG A 68 -2.95 9.25 9.01
C ARG A 68 -2.81 7.97 8.18
N LEU A 69 -1.57 7.64 7.82
CA LEU A 69 -1.25 6.41 7.11
C LEU A 69 -1.20 5.24 8.09
N ASP A 70 -2.32 4.51 8.18
CA ASP A 70 -2.41 3.23 8.88
C ASP A 70 -3.04 2.18 7.95
N PHE A 71 -2.19 1.34 7.34
CA PHE A 71 -2.61 0.30 6.39
C PHE A 71 -2.89 -1.05 7.04
N LEU A 72 -2.56 -1.26 8.33
CA LEU A 72 -2.80 -2.53 9.02
C LEU A 72 -4.27 -3.01 8.93
N PRO A 73 -5.29 -2.13 9.04
CA PRO A 73 -6.68 -2.54 8.92
C PRO A 73 -7.02 -3.21 7.58
N LEU A 74 -6.27 -2.96 6.50
CA LEU A 74 -6.47 -3.59 5.20
C LEU A 74 -6.20 -5.11 5.22
N ALA A 75 -5.45 -5.62 6.19
CA ALA A 75 -5.11 -7.05 6.30
C ALA A 75 -6.33 -7.98 6.25
N ARG A 76 -7.44 -7.58 6.86
CA ARG A 76 -8.69 -8.37 6.86
C ARG A 76 -9.34 -8.51 5.48
N LEU A 77 -8.99 -7.63 4.54
CA LEU A 77 -9.56 -7.57 3.20
C LEU A 77 -8.65 -8.22 2.15
N VAL A 78 -7.37 -8.48 2.45
CA VAL A 78 -6.38 -8.96 1.47
C VAL A 78 -6.82 -10.23 0.75
N GLU A 79 -7.24 -11.26 1.51
CA GLU A 79 -7.62 -12.55 0.93
C GLU A 79 -8.86 -12.46 0.02
N PRO A 80 -10.00 -11.89 0.45
CA PRO A 80 -11.16 -11.77 -0.43
C PRO A 80 -10.95 -10.76 -1.56
N ALA A 81 -10.19 -9.68 -1.34
CA ALA A 81 -9.84 -8.72 -2.39
C ALA A 81 -8.81 -9.25 -3.39
N LYS A 82 -8.11 -10.34 -3.06
CA LYS A 82 -6.95 -10.85 -3.83
C LYS A 82 -5.85 -9.81 -4.01
N ALA A 83 -5.66 -8.94 -3.01
CA ALA A 83 -4.75 -7.81 -3.10
C ALA A 83 -3.28 -8.21 -2.91
N ASP A 84 -2.37 -7.51 -3.61
CA ASP A 84 -0.92 -7.66 -3.44
C ASP A 84 -0.24 -6.53 -2.68
N SER A 85 -0.94 -5.40 -2.48
CA SER A 85 -0.32 -4.14 -2.04
C SER A 85 0.09 -4.05 -0.58
N LEU A 86 -0.53 -4.82 0.33
CA LEU A 86 -0.43 -4.57 1.77
C LEU A 86 1.03 -4.53 2.26
N TRP A 87 1.85 -5.49 1.87
CA TRP A 87 3.17 -5.66 2.47
C TRP A 87 4.12 -4.52 2.12
N GLN A 88 4.16 -4.08 0.86
CA GLN A 88 4.94 -2.93 0.43
C GLN A 88 4.34 -1.60 0.92
N LEU A 89 3.02 -1.51 1.13
CA LEU A 89 2.40 -0.37 1.81
C LEU A 89 2.83 -0.27 3.28
N LEU A 90 3.00 -1.39 3.98
CA LEU A 90 3.54 -1.39 5.34
C LEU A 90 5.02 -1.00 5.37
N VAL A 91 5.82 -1.42 4.39
CA VAL A 91 7.19 -0.90 4.23
C VAL A 91 7.18 0.61 4.01
N LEU A 92 6.28 1.12 3.15
CA LEU A 92 6.12 2.55 2.95
C LEU A 92 5.75 3.27 4.25
N GLN A 93 4.73 2.80 4.97
CA GLN A 93 4.29 3.37 6.25
C GLN A 93 5.42 3.42 7.29
N GLY A 94 6.21 2.36 7.41
CA GLY A 94 7.38 2.36 8.30
C GLY A 94 8.45 3.37 7.89
N ALA A 95 8.63 3.60 6.58
CA ALA A 95 9.64 4.52 6.07
C ALA A 95 9.24 6.00 6.21
N VAL A 96 7.95 6.32 6.04
CA VAL A 96 7.47 7.71 6.04
C VAL A 96 6.82 8.13 7.36
N GLY A 97 6.44 7.17 8.20
CA GLY A 97 5.69 7.37 9.43
C GLY A 97 4.20 7.58 9.21
N GLU A 98 3.37 7.28 10.23
CA GLU A 98 1.91 7.38 10.13
C GLU A 98 1.41 8.81 9.86
N SER A 99 2.19 9.83 10.22
CA SER A 99 1.79 11.23 10.02
C SER A 99 2.16 11.76 8.63
N ALA A 100 2.77 10.98 7.75
CA ALA A 100 3.10 11.43 6.41
C ALA A 100 1.87 11.90 5.63
N ARG A 101 2.07 12.88 4.75
CA ARG A 101 1.03 13.36 3.85
C ARG A 101 1.07 12.53 2.58
N ALA A 102 -0.09 12.13 2.08
CA ALA A 102 -0.22 11.54 0.76
C ALA A 102 -1.13 12.39 -0.12
N ASP A 103 -0.80 12.51 -1.40
CA ASP A 103 -1.65 13.11 -2.44
C ASP A 103 -1.91 12.07 -3.53
N VAL A 104 -3.17 11.65 -3.67
CA VAL A 104 -3.61 10.70 -4.69
C VAL A 104 -3.71 11.40 -6.03
N LEU A 105 -2.92 10.94 -7.00
CA LEU A 105 -2.82 11.54 -8.33
C LEU A 105 -3.81 10.90 -9.31
N ALA A 106 -4.00 9.58 -9.21
CA ALA A 106 -4.92 8.84 -10.05
C ALA A 106 -5.34 7.53 -9.39
N TYR A 107 -6.56 7.08 -9.69
CA TYR A 107 -7.05 5.74 -9.41
C TYR A 107 -7.86 5.25 -10.60
N ALA A 108 -7.68 3.98 -10.98
CA ALA A 108 -8.48 3.33 -12.01
C ALA A 108 -8.55 1.82 -11.77
N ALA A 109 -9.69 1.23 -12.12
CA ALA A 109 -9.87 -0.23 -12.22
C ALA A 109 -10.50 -0.55 -13.59
N PRO A 110 -9.72 -0.47 -14.69
CA PRO A 110 -10.25 -0.61 -16.06
C PRO A 110 -10.54 -2.06 -16.45
N THR A 111 -9.96 -3.02 -15.73
CA THR A 111 -10.18 -4.46 -15.91
C THR A 111 -10.48 -5.10 -14.55
N TYR A 112 -9.84 -6.21 -14.21
CA TYR A 112 -10.15 -6.98 -13.00
C TYR A 112 -9.42 -6.49 -11.74
N TYR A 113 -8.50 -5.54 -11.84
CA TYR A 113 -7.71 -5.06 -10.71
C TYR A 113 -7.63 -3.53 -10.61
N GLY A 114 -7.49 -3.03 -9.38
CA GLY A 114 -7.32 -1.62 -9.06
C GLY A 114 -5.87 -1.15 -9.12
N MET A 115 -5.66 0.04 -9.67
CA MET A 115 -4.38 0.73 -9.76
C MET A 115 -4.50 2.12 -9.15
N LEU A 116 -3.51 2.53 -8.35
CA LEU A 116 -3.45 3.86 -7.75
C LEU A 116 -2.04 4.44 -7.87
N VAL A 117 -1.97 5.74 -8.12
CA VAL A 117 -0.73 6.52 -8.03
C VAL A 117 -0.90 7.57 -6.95
N ALA A 118 0.01 7.59 -5.99
CA ALA A 118 0.09 8.62 -4.95
C ALA A 118 1.54 9.07 -4.74
N GLU A 119 1.69 10.34 -4.43
CA GLU A 119 2.91 10.89 -3.86
C GLU A 119 2.79 10.89 -2.34
N VAL A 120 3.85 10.50 -1.63
CA VAL A 120 3.88 10.46 -0.17
C VAL A 120 5.10 11.21 0.34
N GLU A 121 4.84 12.24 1.14
CA GLU A 121 5.85 13.09 1.75
C GLU A 121 5.94 12.80 3.24
N ALA A 122 7.10 12.32 3.68
CA ALA A 122 7.41 12.19 5.10
C ALA A 122 7.43 13.57 5.75
N GLN A 123 6.88 13.70 6.96
CA GLN A 123 7.01 14.94 7.70
C GLN A 123 8.45 15.09 8.20
N THR A 124 9.15 16.13 7.73
CA THR A 124 10.39 16.57 8.38
C THR A 124 10.04 17.13 9.75
N ALA A 125 10.69 16.61 10.80
CA ALA A 125 10.67 17.26 12.10
C ALA A 125 11.18 18.71 11.94
N ALA A 126 10.39 19.67 12.42
CA ALA A 126 10.73 21.09 12.44
C ALA A 126 11.90 21.39 13.39
#